data_AF-A0A353F9Q7-F1
#
_entry.id   AF-A0A353F9Q7-F1
#
_cell.length_a   1.000
_cell.length_b   1.000
_cell.length_c   1.000
_cell.angle_alpha   90.00
_cell.angle_beta   90.00
_cell.angle_gamma   90.00
#
_symmetry.space_group_name_H-M   'P 1'
#
loop_
_entity.id
_entity.type
_entity.pdbx_description
1 polymer ?
#
loop_
_entity_poly.entity_id
_entity_poly.type
_entity_poly.pdbx_seq_one_letter_code
_entity_poly.pdbx_strand_id
1 'polypeptide(L)'
;MNISEIRPDLQGCGLGKSLVKDVFQFLREKGFFIVDLECAPASSEGFWKKMGFQEFPESSRGWGFQISGHKRLYKTVIATSEPTTVISPDDEVFELWNDEAHLMRDTEPSWVWKLQFNKGTRELVKPIVHPAAPEWRARWRKGDDVFKDGPVKRLLPWENTSGSFVVVTQIP
;
A
#
# COMPACT_ATOMS: atom_id res chain seq x y z
N MET A 1 -6.29 14.39 16.05
CA MET A 1 -6.66 15.40 15.03
C MET A 1 -7.75 14.77 14.17
N ASN A 2 -8.97 15.31 14.18
CA ASN A 2 -10.10 14.72 13.46
C ASN A 2 -10.04 15.12 11.98
N ILE A 3 -9.89 14.17 11.07
CA ILE A 3 -9.81 14.44 9.61
C ILE A 3 -11.20 14.76 9.02
N SER A 4 -12.28 14.30 9.65
CA SER A 4 -13.63 14.62 9.21
C SER A 4 -14.62 14.47 10.36
N GLU A 5 -15.25 15.59 10.75
CA GLU A 5 -16.34 15.62 11.72
C GLU A 5 -17.52 16.35 11.10
N ILE A 6 -18.66 15.68 10.99
CA ILE A 6 -19.91 16.29 10.51
C ILE A 6 -20.79 16.53 11.72
N ARG A 7 -21.29 17.76 11.85
CA ARG A 7 -22.23 18.10 12.92
C ARG A 7 -23.40 17.09 12.94
N PRO A 8 -23.83 16.60 14.11
CA PRO A 8 -24.84 15.54 14.21
C PRO A 8 -26.14 15.81 13.44
N ASP A 9 -26.57 17.07 13.40
CA ASP A 9 -27.78 17.53 12.71
C ASP A 9 -27.69 17.50 11.17
N LEU A 10 -26.49 17.33 10.62
CA LEU A 10 -26.22 17.29 9.19
C LEU A 10 -25.75 15.89 8.72
N GLN A 11 -25.83 14.89 9.60
CA GLN A 11 -25.53 13.50 9.26
C GLN A 11 -26.60 12.92 8.33
N GLY A 12 -26.20 11.96 7.48
CA GLY A 12 -27.10 11.37 6.50
C GLY A 12 -27.37 12.22 5.25
N CYS A 13 -26.95 13.49 5.22
CA CYS A 13 -27.12 14.39 4.07
C CYS A 13 -26.05 14.23 2.97
N GLY A 14 -25.13 13.28 3.09
CA GLY A 14 -24.09 13.03 2.08
C GLY A 14 -22.90 14.02 2.10
N LEU A 15 -22.90 15.02 2.97
CA LEU A 15 -21.83 16.03 3.08
C LEU A 15 -20.45 15.43 3.33
N GLY A 16 -20.34 14.45 4.23
CA GLY A 16 -19.08 13.75 4.50
C GLY A 16 -18.52 13.04 3.27
N LYS A 17 -19.39 12.48 2.42
CA LYS A 17 -18.98 11.83 1.16
C LYS A 17 -18.43 12.85 0.17
N SER A 18 -19.05 14.03 0.06
CA SER A 18 -18.57 15.09 -0.82
C SER A 18 -17.20 15.59 -0.37
N LEU A 19 -17.09 15.96 0.91
CA LEU A 19 -15.83 16.46 1.48
C LEU A 19 -14.67 15.48 1.27
N VAL A 20 -14.89 14.19 1.58
CA VAL A 20 -13.84 13.17 1.42
C VAL A 20 -13.44 12.99 -0.05
N LYS A 21 -14.40 13.08 -0.98
CA LYS A 21 -14.08 13.02 -2.42
C LYS A 21 -13.23 14.22 -2.86
N ASP A 22 -13.56 15.42 -2.41
CA ASP A 22 -12.83 16.64 -2.75
C ASP A 22 -11.41 16.59 -2.17
N VAL A 23 -11.26 16.09 -0.93
CA VAL A 23 -9.96 15.84 -0.31
C VAL A 23 -9.14 14.83 -1.12
N PHE A 24 -9.73 13.71 -1.55
CA PHE A 24 -9.01 12.73 -2.37
C PHE A 24 -8.61 13.27 -3.73
N GLN A 25 -9.44 14.09 -4.35
CA GLN A 25 -9.09 14.76 -5.59
C GLN A 25 -7.90 15.69 -5.35
N PHE A 26 -7.98 16.56 -4.34
CA PHE A 26 -6.89 17.47 -3.98
C PHE A 26 -5.57 16.72 -3.71
N LEU A 27 -5.60 15.63 -2.94
CA LEU A 27 -4.41 14.84 -2.64
C LEU A 27 -3.81 14.22 -3.89
N ARG A 28 -4.65 13.72 -4.81
CA ARG A 28 -4.21 13.19 -6.10
C ARG A 28 -3.50 14.25 -6.94
N GLU A 29 -4.07 15.45 -7.02
CA GLU A 29 -3.52 16.60 -7.75
C GLU A 29 -2.20 17.08 -7.13
N LYS A 30 -1.99 16.84 -5.83
CA LYS A 30 -0.72 17.11 -5.13
C LYS A 30 0.29 15.97 -5.23
N GLY A 31 -0.02 14.88 -5.93
CA GLY A 31 0.89 13.76 -6.15
C GLY A 31 0.96 12.76 -4.99
N PHE A 32 -0.03 12.75 -4.08
CA PHE A 32 -0.13 11.70 -3.08
C PHE A 32 -0.66 10.40 -3.69
N PHE A 33 -0.17 9.27 -3.17
CA PHE A 33 -0.48 7.93 -3.67
C PHE A 33 -1.53 7.23 -2.81
N ILE A 34 -1.49 7.50 -1.51
CA ILE A 34 -2.22 6.78 -0.49
C ILE A 34 -2.61 7.69 0.67
N VAL A 35 -3.74 7.36 1.29
CA VAL A 35 -4.20 7.94 2.55
C VAL A 35 -4.46 6.79 3.50
N ASP A 36 -3.98 6.91 4.72
CA ASP A 36 -4.35 6.04 5.81
C ASP A 36 -4.94 6.85 6.98
N LEU A 37 -5.71 6.17 7.81
CA LEU A 37 -6.36 6.77 8.97
C LEU A 37 -6.47 5.77 10.12
N GLU A 38 -6.49 6.31 11.32
CA GLU A 38 -6.97 5.62 12.51
C GLU A 38 -8.49 5.73 12.56
N CYS A 39 -9.17 4.59 12.57
CA CYS A 39 -10.63 4.52 12.58
C CYS A 39 -11.17 4.66 14.01
N ALA A 40 -11.32 5.90 14.46
CA ALA A 40 -11.90 6.25 15.75
C ALA A 40 -13.05 7.28 15.58
N PRO A 41 -14.27 7.02 16.10
CA PRO A 41 -14.71 5.80 16.79
C PRO A 41 -14.93 4.62 15.84
N ALA A 42 -15.03 3.39 16.38
CA ALA A 42 -15.27 2.17 15.61
C ALA A 42 -16.55 2.22 14.74
N SER A 43 -17.55 3.01 15.16
CA SER A 43 -18.77 3.23 14.37
C SER A 43 -18.53 3.91 13.02
N SER A 44 -17.39 4.58 12.82
CA SER A 44 -17.02 5.20 11.54
C SER A 44 -16.49 4.20 10.49
N GLU A 45 -16.16 2.97 10.88
CA GLU A 45 -15.57 1.95 9.98
C GLU A 45 -16.44 1.72 8.74
N GLY A 46 -17.75 1.63 8.92
CA GLY A 46 -18.69 1.42 7.81
C GLY A 46 -18.72 2.58 6.81
N PHE A 47 -18.50 3.81 7.26
CA PHE A 47 -18.38 4.97 6.37
C PHE A 47 -17.08 4.89 5.56
N TRP A 48 -15.94 4.60 6.21
CA TRP A 48 -14.65 4.53 5.53
C TRP A 48 -14.58 3.37 4.51
N LYS A 49 -15.13 2.19 4.85
CA LYS A 49 -15.26 1.08 3.90
C LYS A 49 -16.10 1.47 2.67
N LYS A 50 -17.20 2.22 2.84
CA LYS A 50 -18.00 2.76 1.72
C LYS A 50 -17.24 3.80 0.89
N MET A 51 -16.28 4.51 1.48
CA MET A 51 -15.36 5.41 0.76
C MET A 51 -14.21 4.66 0.07
N GLY A 52 -14.18 3.32 0.18
CA GLY A 52 -13.21 2.46 -0.47
C GLY A 52 -11.88 2.39 0.26
N PHE A 53 -11.89 2.60 1.59
CA PHE A 53 -10.79 2.20 2.46
C PHE A 53 -10.82 0.68 2.71
N GLN A 54 -9.64 0.12 2.92
CA GLN A 54 -9.38 -1.28 3.17
C GLN A 54 -8.60 -1.46 4.46
N GLU A 55 -8.66 -2.65 5.03
CA GLU A 55 -7.87 -3.04 6.20
C GLU A 55 -6.43 -3.33 5.79
N PHE A 56 -5.49 -3.03 6.68
CA PHE A 56 -4.10 -3.43 6.48
C PHE A 56 -3.97 -4.96 6.52
N PRO A 57 -3.06 -5.55 5.71
CA PRO A 57 -2.79 -6.97 5.78
C PRO A 57 -2.17 -7.34 7.13
N GLU A 58 -2.47 -8.54 7.60
CA GLU A 58 -1.80 -9.12 8.77
C GLU A 58 -0.37 -9.54 8.41
N SER A 59 0.55 -9.40 9.38
CA SER A 59 1.82 -10.10 9.26
C SER A 59 1.61 -11.60 9.47
N SER A 60 2.54 -12.41 9.00
CA SER A 60 2.52 -13.88 9.19
C SER A 60 2.41 -14.30 10.67
N ARG A 61 2.81 -13.42 11.60
CA ARG A 61 2.84 -13.64 13.05
C ARG A 61 1.65 -12.99 13.77
N GLY A 62 0.67 -12.44 13.05
CA GLY A 62 -0.52 -11.81 13.64
C GLY A 62 -0.26 -10.43 14.27
N TRP A 63 0.96 -9.90 14.19
CA TRP A 63 1.29 -8.53 14.60
C TRP A 63 0.91 -7.57 13.47
N GLY A 64 -0.22 -6.87 13.63
CA GLY A 64 -0.76 -5.97 12.61
C GLY A 64 -0.29 -4.53 12.75
N PHE A 65 -0.65 -3.70 11.76
CA PHE A 65 -0.48 -2.24 11.76
C PHE A 65 -1.43 -1.51 12.73
N GLN A 66 -1.77 -2.12 13.86
CA GLN A 66 -2.67 -1.56 14.86
C GLN A 66 -1.94 -0.47 15.66
N ILE A 67 -2.59 0.67 15.83
CA ILE A 67 -2.12 1.76 16.69
C ILE A 67 -3.21 1.95 17.75
N SER A 68 -2.81 2.03 19.03
CA SER A 68 -3.72 2.41 20.13
C SER A 68 -5.01 1.59 20.29
N GLY A 69 -5.04 0.33 19.83
CA GLY A 69 -6.24 -0.52 19.91
C GLY A 69 -7.35 -0.14 18.91
N HIS A 70 -7.11 0.84 18.04
CA HIS A 70 -8.01 1.21 16.96
C HIS A 70 -7.55 0.60 15.64
N LYS A 71 -8.52 0.25 14.79
CA LYS A 71 -8.23 -0.26 13.46
C LYS A 71 -7.64 0.85 12.60
N ARG A 72 -6.57 0.55 11.89
CA ARG A 72 -6.03 1.42 10.84
C ARG A 72 -6.60 0.98 9.51
N LEU A 73 -7.03 1.94 8.69
CA LEU A 73 -7.54 1.69 7.35
C LEU A 73 -6.73 2.50 6.35
N TYR A 74 -6.63 2.03 5.11
CA TYR A 74 -5.95 2.77 4.05
C TYR A 74 -6.72 2.77 2.74
N LYS A 75 -6.41 3.71 1.87
CA LYS A 75 -6.94 3.81 0.52
C LYS A 75 -5.89 4.38 -0.42
N THR A 76 -5.65 3.69 -1.54
CA THR A 76 -4.93 4.30 -2.67
C THR A 76 -5.82 5.35 -3.34
N VAL A 77 -5.26 6.54 -3.56
CA VAL A 77 -5.96 7.65 -4.24
C VAL A 77 -5.66 7.68 -5.73
N ILE A 78 -4.76 6.84 -6.22
CA ILE A 78 -4.47 6.63 -7.65
C ILE A 78 -4.70 5.17 -8.05
N ALA A 79 -4.70 4.90 -9.35
CA ALA A 79 -4.68 3.52 -9.84
C ALA A 79 -3.29 2.90 -9.60
N THR A 80 -3.27 1.69 -9.06
CA THR A 80 -2.04 0.97 -8.72
C THR A 80 -1.98 -0.37 -9.44
N SER A 81 -0.79 -0.97 -9.45
CA SER A 81 -0.60 -2.34 -9.92
C SER A 81 -1.18 -3.32 -8.90
N GLU A 82 -1.90 -4.32 -9.40
CA GLU A 82 -2.48 -5.38 -8.57
C GLU A 82 -1.53 -6.59 -8.49
N PRO A 83 -1.45 -7.27 -7.34
CA PRO A 83 -0.72 -8.54 -7.24
C PRO A 83 -1.28 -9.60 -8.20
N THR A 84 -0.44 -10.53 -8.61
CA THR A 84 -0.81 -11.67 -9.46
C THR A 84 -0.11 -12.94 -9.01
N THR A 85 -0.71 -14.08 -9.34
CA THR A 85 -0.13 -15.42 -9.14
C THR A 85 0.38 -16.04 -10.44
N VAL A 86 0.07 -15.43 -11.60
CA VAL A 86 0.40 -15.97 -12.92
C VAL A 86 1.66 -15.29 -13.43
N ILE A 87 2.81 -15.93 -13.28
CA ILE A 87 4.12 -15.42 -13.70
C ILE A 87 4.78 -16.33 -14.73
N SER A 88 5.50 -15.73 -15.68
CA SER A 88 6.34 -16.42 -16.66
C SER A 88 7.82 -16.10 -16.41
N PRO A 89 8.76 -16.93 -16.89
CA PRO A 89 10.20 -16.68 -16.72
C PRO A 89 10.68 -15.35 -17.30
N ASP A 90 10.01 -14.85 -18.34
CA ASP A 90 10.35 -13.58 -19.00
C ASP A 90 9.80 -12.35 -18.28
N ASP A 91 8.93 -12.54 -17.27
CA ASP A 91 8.39 -11.44 -16.48
C ASP A 91 9.43 -10.90 -15.51
N GLU A 92 9.61 -9.59 -15.53
CA GLU A 92 10.30 -8.87 -14.47
C GLU A 92 9.31 -8.60 -13.34
N VAL A 93 9.64 -8.99 -12.11
CA VAL A 93 8.69 -8.99 -10.99
C VAL A 93 9.27 -8.33 -9.74
N PHE A 94 8.36 -7.72 -8.96
CA PHE A 94 8.61 -7.32 -7.59
C PHE A 94 7.81 -8.22 -6.66
N GLU A 95 8.45 -8.72 -5.62
CA GLU A 95 7.90 -9.69 -4.67
C GLU A 95 7.99 -9.13 -3.26
N LEU A 96 6.97 -9.40 -2.45
CA LEU A 96 6.88 -8.94 -1.07
C LEU A 96 6.39 -10.08 -0.17
N TRP A 97 7.03 -10.22 0.98
CA TRP A 97 6.60 -11.11 2.05
C TRP A 97 6.00 -10.28 3.19
N ASN A 98 5.07 -10.88 3.92
CA ASN A 98 4.40 -10.26 5.06
C ASN A 98 5.17 -10.38 6.39
N ASP A 99 6.49 -10.56 6.35
CA ASP A 99 7.34 -10.62 7.54
C ASP A 99 8.81 -10.35 7.24
N GLU A 100 9.60 -10.26 8.30
CA GLU A 100 11.02 -9.93 8.30
C GLU A 100 11.86 -10.84 7.41
N ALA A 101 12.79 -10.24 6.69
CA ALA A 101 13.63 -10.92 5.69
C ALA A 101 14.37 -12.16 6.21
N HIS A 102 14.80 -12.15 7.47
CA HIS A 102 15.56 -13.26 8.04
C HIS A 102 14.69 -14.49 8.35
N LEU A 103 13.37 -14.32 8.48
CA LEU A 103 12.41 -15.40 8.79
C LEU A 103 11.83 -16.03 7.52
N MET A 104 11.94 -15.36 6.37
CA MET A 104 11.21 -15.70 5.14
C MET A 104 12.11 -16.24 4.02
N ARG A 105 13.26 -16.87 4.34
CA ARG A 105 14.26 -17.25 3.31
C ARG A 105 13.75 -18.24 2.27
N ASP A 106 13.01 -19.26 2.71
CA ASP A 106 12.60 -20.40 1.88
C ASP A 106 11.06 -20.48 1.71
N THR A 107 10.38 -19.33 1.83
CA THR A 107 8.93 -19.23 1.69
C THR A 107 8.54 -18.55 0.39
N GLU A 108 7.37 -18.90 -0.12
CA GLU A 108 6.79 -18.20 -1.26
C GLU A 108 6.40 -16.75 -0.88
N PRO A 109 6.52 -15.80 -1.82
CA PRO A 109 6.10 -14.43 -1.59
C PRO A 109 4.60 -14.34 -1.33
N SER A 110 4.21 -13.48 -0.41
CA SER A 110 2.80 -13.20 -0.11
C SER A 110 2.14 -12.42 -1.25
N TRP A 111 2.90 -11.57 -1.94
CA TRP A 111 2.45 -10.79 -3.08
C TRP A 111 3.53 -10.69 -4.15
N VAL A 112 3.09 -10.77 -5.41
CA VAL A 112 3.96 -10.66 -6.59
C VAL A 112 3.32 -9.70 -7.58
N TRP A 113 4.10 -8.75 -8.10
CA TRP A 113 3.66 -7.82 -9.15
C TRP A 113 4.53 -8.01 -10.39
N LYS A 114 3.89 -8.07 -11.56
CA LYS A 114 4.59 -7.90 -12.84
C LYS A 114 4.90 -6.43 -13.05
N LEU A 115 6.15 -6.15 -13.37
CA LEU A 115 6.60 -4.79 -13.64
C LEU A 115 6.31 -4.44 -15.10
N GLN A 116 5.48 -3.43 -15.29
CA GLN A 116 5.15 -2.87 -16.59
C GLN A 116 5.68 -1.44 -16.65
N PHE A 117 6.52 -1.15 -17.64
CA PHE A 117 7.23 0.12 -17.74
C PHE A 117 6.68 1.01 -18.85
N ASN A 118 6.74 2.33 -18.65
CA ASN A 118 6.53 3.28 -19.73
C ASN A 118 7.63 3.10 -20.80
N LYS A 119 7.25 3.16 -22.07
CA LYS A 119 8.14 2.86 -23.21
C LYS A 119 9.43 3.68 -23.13
N GLY A 120 10.57 2.98 -23.09
CA GLY A 120 11.90 3.61 -23.07
C GLY A 120 12.35 4.14 -21.70
N THR A 121 11.63 3.82 -20.62
CA THR A 121 11.95 4.27 -19.26
C THR A 121 11.98 3.09 -18.28
N ARG A 122 12.39 3.35 -17.03
CA ARG A 122 12.27 2.44 -15.89
C ARG A 122 11.18 2.86 -14.90
N GLU A 123 10.32 3.78 -15.33
CA GLU A 123 9.13 4.19 -14.60
C GLU A 123 8.00 3.20 -14.88
N LEU A 124 7.29 2.81 -13.83
CA LEU A 124 6.16 1.91 -13.93
C LEU A 124 4.94 2.63 -14.54
N VAL A 125 4.21 1.93 -15.41
CA VAL A 125 2.92 2.40 -15.97
C VAL A 125 1.92 2.66 -14.85
N LYS A 126 1.90 1.77 -13.85
CA LYS A 126 1.17 1.93 -12.59
C LYS A 126 2.09 1.62 -11.43
N PRO A 127 2.15 2.48 -10.41
CA PRO A 127 2.99 2.24 -9.25
C PRO A 127 2.48 1.06 -8.43
N ILE A 128 3.38 0.42 -7.71
CA ILE A 128 3.03 -0.51 -6.64
C ILE A 128 2.89 0.33 -5.38
N VAL A 129 1.74 0.24 -4.71
CA VAL A 129 1.51 0.85 -3.40
C VAL A 129 0.88 -0.22 -2.55
N HIS A 130 1.60 -0.67 -1.53
CA HIS A 130 1.13 -1.75 -0.68
C HIS A 130 1.59 -1.56 0.76
N PRO A 131 0.77 -1.90 1.77
CA PRO A 131 1.26 -1.93 3.14
C PRO A 131 2.47 -2.85 3.29
N ALA A 132 3.51 -2.34 3.93
CA ALA A 132 4.72 -3.10 4.21
C ALA A 132 5.49 -2.45 5.38
N ALA A 133 5.99 -3.28 6.29
CA ALA A 133 6.94 -2.80 7.28
C ALA A 133 8.35 -2.67 6.65
N PRO A 134 9.18 -1.72 7.12
CA PRO A 134 10.53 -1.52 6.61
C PRO A 134 11.43 -2.78 6.64
N GLU A 135 11.18 -3.68 7.59
CA GLU A 135 11.94 -4.94 7.77
C GLU A 135 11.43 -6.11 6.92
N TRP A 136 10.24 -5.99 6.33
CA TRP A 136 9.67 -7.06 5.52
C TRP A 136 10.56 -7.40 4.34
N ARG A 137 10.61 -8.68 3.96
CA ARG A 137 11.38 -9.10 2.78
C ARG A 137 10.72 -8.56 1.52
N ALA A 138 11.53 -8.00 0.63
CA ALA A 138 11.17 -7.76 -0.75
C ALA A 138 12.26 -8.28 -1.68
N ARG A 139 11.88 -8.65 -2.90
CA ARG A 139 12.79 -9.14 -3.93
C ARG A 139 12.40 -8.59 -5.29
N TRP A 140 13.38 -8.15 -6.05
CA TRP A 140 13.24 -7.76 -7.45
C TRP A 140 14.06 -8.70 -8.31
N ARG A 141 13.41 -9.36 -9.27
CA ARG A 141 14.03 -10.39 -10.12
C ARG A 141 13.40 -10.46 -11.51
N LYS A 142 14.06 -11.16 -12.43
CA LYS A 142 13.52 -11.60 -13.71
C LYS A 142 13.99 -13.02 -13.98
N GLY A 143 13.07 -13.96 -14.15
CA GLY A 143 13.44 -15.39 -14.16
C GLY A 143 14.20 -15.77 -12.88
N ASP A 144 15.38 -16.35 -13.05
CA ASP A 144 16.31 -16.72 -11.98
C ASP A 144 17.28 -15.59 -11.58
N ASP A 145 17.35 -14.52 -12.37
CA ASP A 145 18.23 -13.38 -12.09
C ASP A 145 17.63 -12.49 -11.00
N VAL A 146 18.29 -12.45 -9.84
CA VAL A 146 17.91 -11.59 -8.71
C VAL A 146 18.73 -10.31 -8.73
N PHE A 147 18.07 -9.19 -8.97
CA PHE A 147 18.71 -7.87 -8.97
C PHE A 147 18.87 -7.31 -7.56
N LYS A 148 17.86 -7.51 -6.70
CA LYS A 148 17.89 -7.13 -5.29
C LYS A 148 17.04 -8.06 -4.44
N ASP A 149 17.51 -8.37 -3.22
CA ASP A 149 16.80 -9.16 -2.22
C ASP A 149 17.19 -8.69 -0.81
N GLY A 150 16.21 -8.54 0.09
CA GLY A 150 16.43 -8.07 1.44
C GLY A 150 15.23 -7.34 2.03
N PRO A 151 15.41 -6.59 3.15
CA PRO A 151 14.33 -5.81 3.74
C PRO A 151 13.96 -4.61 2.86
N VAL A 152 12.67 -4.28 2.81
CA VAL A 152 12.10 -3.16 2.01
C VAL A 152 12.94 -1.88 2.10
N LYS A 153 13.34 -1.49 3.33
CA LYS A 153 14.14 -0.28 3.58
C LYS A 153 15.52 -0.23 2.91
N ARG A 154 16.05 -1.38 2.46
CA ARG A 154 17.34 -1.47 1.75
C ARG A 154 17.17 -1.54 0.24
N LEU A 155 16.01 -1.96 -0.25
CA LEU A 155 15.77 -2.10 -1.69
C LEU A 155 15.40 -0.76 -2.33
N LEU A 156 14.64 0.05 -1.59
CA LEU A 156 14.04 1.28 -2.07
C LEU A 156 14.52 2.49 -1.25
N PRO A 157 14.58 3.68 -1.86
CA PRO A 157 14.85 4.92 -1.15
C PRO A 157 13.88 5.15 0.01
N TRP A 158 14.32 5.85 1.05
CA TRP A 158 13.49 6.08 2.25
C TRP A 158 12.20 6.86 1.92
N GLU A 159 12.25 7.78 0.97
CA GLU A 159 11.07 8.50 0.46
C GLU A 159 9.99 7.58 -0.10
N ASN A 160 10.36 6.37 -0.53
CA ASN A 160 9.48 5.33 -1.07
C ASN A 160 9.04 4.32 0.01
N THR A 161 9.51 4.49 1.25
CA THR A 161 9.18 3.66 2.41
C THR A 161 8.65 4.53 3.55
N SER A 162 7.44 5.06 3.40
CA SER A 162 6.80 5.89 4.43
C SER A 162 6.22 5.01 5.56
N GLY A 163 7.09 4.47 6.42
CA GLY A 163 6.82 3.83 7.73
C GLY A 163 5.94 2.56 7.76
N SER A 164 4.96 2.43 6.86
CA SER A 164 3.99 1.34 6.81
C SER A 164 3.58 0.96 5.39
N PHE A 165 4.21 1.56 4.37
CA PHE A 165 3.94 1.28 2.96
C PHE A 165 5.23 1.13 2.18
N VAL A 166 5.17 0.28 1.16
CA VAL A 166 6.10 0.28 0.03
C VAL A 166 5.44 1.01 -1.13
N VAL A 167 6.17 1.98 -1.71
CA VAL A 167 5.77 2.71 -2.92
C VAL A 167 6.85 2.51 -3.97
N VAL A 168 6.53 1.80 -5.05
CA VAL A 168 7.44 1.63 -6.19
C VAL A 168 6.85 2.35 -7.38
N THR A 169 7.49 3.43 -7.79
CA THR A 169 7.18 4.18 -9.02
C THR A 169 8.18 3.89 -10.13
N GLN A 170 9.40 3.54 -9.74
CA GLN A 170 10.50 3.22 -10.61
C GLN A 170 11.41 2.21 -9.91
N ILE A 171 12.18 1.49 -10.71
CA ILE A 171 13.21 0.57 -10.25
C ILE A 171 14.57 1.12 -10.71
N PRO A 172 15.66 0.94 -9.92
CA PRO A 172 16.99 1.42 -10.27
C PRO A 172 17.52 0.90 -11.62
#